data_AF-A0A9D3BCY0-F1
#
_entry.id   AF-A0A9D3BCY0-F1
#
_cell.length_a   1.000
_cell.length_b   1.000
_cell.length_c   1.000
_cell.angle_alpha   90.00
_cell.angle_beta   90.00
_cell.angle_gamma   90.00
#
_symmetry.space_group_name_H-M   'P 1'
#
loop_
_entity.id
_entity.type
_entity.pdbx_description
1 polymer ?
#
loop_
_entity_poly.entity_id
_entity_poly.type
_entity_poly.pdbx_seq_one_letter_code
_entity_poly.pdbx_strand_id
1 'polypeptide(L)'
;MPKEKYDPLDPRRCYTIMSAEEAAGGKKSHWAELEISGRVRSLSSSLWTLTHLTALHINDNNLTRIPPDIAKLPNLVYLNLSSNKLRSLPAELGNMVTLRELLLNNNLLRVLPYELGRLFQLQTLGLKGNPLSQDILNIYQEPDGTRKLLNYMLDNLAVHPEQLPQRPWITLKERDQMIPTAVFTVMCYNVLCDKYATRQLYGYCPSWALSWEYRKKGIMEEITSCDADIISLQEVETEQYYTLFLETLRDRGYDGYFCPKSRAKLVSEQERKHVDGCAIFFKTEKFSLVQKHTVEFNQVAMANSEGSEVMLNRVMTKDNIGVAVLLEVNKDMFSAGMKPPQERQLILVANAHMHWDPEFSDVKLIQTMMFLSELKSIAERASDSVTTGSPTSDPSSIPIVLCADLNSLPDSGVVEYLSNGGVAENHKDFKELRYNECLTNFSCNGKNGNSSGSITHSFQLKSAYDSNLMPYTNYTYDFKGVIDYIFFSKTHMSVLGVMGPLNSHWLIDNSITGCPHPHIPSDHFSLLAQLELHPPLPHPL
;
A
#
# COMPACT_ATOMS: atom_id res chain seq x y z
N MET A 1 71.33 -1.23 -23.98
CA MET A 1 70.06 -1.79 -23.45
C MET A 1 69.97 -1.48 -21.96
N PRO A 2 69.05 -0.62 -21.52
CA PRO A 2 68.56 -0.66 -20.15
C PRO A 2 67.32 -1.56 -20.11
N LYS A 3 67.33 -2.55 -19.20
CA LYS A 3 66.17 -3.37 -18.87
C LYS A 3 65.16 -2.50 -18.13
N GLU A 4 64.05 -2.17 -18.77
CA GLU A 4 62.86 -1.67 -18.07
C GLU A 4 62.40 -2.76 -17.09
N LYS A 5 62.38 -2.41 -15.79
CA LYS A 5 61.76 -3.24 -14.77
C LYS A 5 60.25 -3.22 -15.03
N TYR A 6 59.73 -4.32 -15.54
CA TYR A 6 58.30 -4.61 -15.53
C TYR A 6 57.88 -4.77 -14.06
N ASP A 7 57.15 -3.80 -13.52
CA ASP A 7 56.41 -4.01 -12.27
C ASP A 7 55.36 -5.10 -12.51
N PRO A 8 55.17 -6.05 -11.57
CA PRO A 8 54.15 -7.07 -11.72
C PRO A 8 52.76 -6.41 -11.72
N LEU A 9 51.87 -6.89 -12.59
CA LEU A 9 50.46 -6.49 -12.61
C LEU A 9 49.85 -6.72 -11.22
N ASP A 10 49.18 -5.69 -10.67
CA ASP A 10 48.43 -5.81 -9.41
C ASP A 10 47.42 -6.96 -9.56
N PRO A 11 47.45 -8.00 -8.69
CA PRO A 11 46.53 -9.11 -8.76
C PRO A 11 45.05 -8.72 -8.56
N ARG A 12 44.75 -7.47 -8.19
CA ARG A 12 43.40 -6.88 -8.17
C ARG A 12 42.90 -6.41 -9.55
N ARG A 13 43.73 -6.43 -10.60
CA ARG A 13 43.34 -6.13 -11.98
C ARG A 13 43.13 -7.41 -12.79
N CYS A 14 42.08 -8.17 -12.46
CA CYS A 14 41.53 -9.18 -13.36
C CYS A 14 40.40 -8.53 -14.16
N TYR A 15 40.60 -8.30 -15.46
CA TYR A 15 39.51 -7.97 -16.38
C TYR A 15 39.10 -9.21 -17.15
N THR A 16 37.82 -9.58 -17.02
CA THR A 16 37.17 -10.49 -17.95
C THR A 16 36.87 -9.69 -19.22
N ILE A 17 37.66 -9.92 -20.27
CA ILE A 17 37.37 -9.38 -21.60
C ILE A 17 36.18 -10.19 -22.15
N MET A 18 35.06 -9.51 -22.35
CA MET A 18 33.86 -10.05 -23.01
C MET A 18 34.24 -10.73 -24.34
N SER A 19 33.74 -11.93 -24.61
CA SER A 19 34.09 -12.64 -25.85
C SER A 19 33.52 -11.92 -27.08
N ALA A 20 34.09 -12.15 -28.26
CA ALA A 20 33.59 -11.56 -29.50
C ALA A 20 32.14 -11.99 -29.81
N GLU A 21 31.74 -13.21 -29.43
CA GLU A 21 30.36 -13.67 -29.57
C GLU A 21 29.39 -12.93 -28.62
N GLU A 22 29.81 -12.63 -27.40
CA GLU A 22 28.99 -11.90 -26.42
C GLU A 22 28.75 -10.44 -26.82
N ALA A 23 29.77 -9.78 -27.37
CA ALA A 23 29.65 -8.44 -27.91
C ALA A 23 28.76 -8.41 -29.16
N ALA A 24 28.86 -9.42 -30.04
CA ALA A 24 27.99 -9.57 -31.22
C ALA A 24 26.52 -9.85 -30.85
N GLY A 25 26.27 -10.48 -29.70
CA GLY A 25 24.94 -10.72 -29.12
C GLY A 25 24.32 -9.49 -28.41
N GLY A 26 24.97 -8.33 -28.46
CA GLY A 26 24.45 -7.08 -27.89
C GLY A 26 24.66 -6.91 -26.37
N LYS A 27 25.42 -7.79 -25.71
CA LYS A 27 25.81 -7.58 -24.32
C LYS A 27 26.78 -6.40 -24.21
N LYS A 28 26.57 -5.54 -23.21
CA LYS A 28 27.48 -4.45 -22.86
C LYS A 28 28.24 -4.82 -21.60
N SER A 29 29.56 -4.70 -21.62
CA SER A 29 30.38 -4.81 -20.41
C SER A 29 30.24 -3.51 -19.60
N HIS A 30 29.85 -3.65 -18.34
CA HIS A 30 29.81 -2.55 -17.39
C HIS A 30 30.71 -2.94 -16.21
N TRP A 31 31.70 -2.10 -15.93
CA TRP A 31 32.47 -2.17 -14.69
C TRP A 31 31.61 -1.54 -13.59
N ALA A 32 31.39 -2.25 -12.49
CA ALA A 32 30.53 -1.79 -11.40
C ALA A 32 31.28 -0.93 -10.38
N GLU A 33 32.61 -0.96 -10.43
CA GLU A 33 33.48 -0.39 -9.40
C GLU A 33 34.50 0.57 -10.00
N LEU A 34 34.73 1.69 -9.32
CA LEU A 34 35.74 2.67 -9.71
C LEU A 34 36.68 2.96 -8.54
N GLU A 35 37.99 2.87 -8.79
CA GLU A 35 39.01 3.36 -7.89
C GLU A 35 39.71 4.59 -8.49
N ILE A 36 39.75 5.68 -7.72
CA ILE A 36 40.46 6.91 -8.05
C ILE A 36 41.51 7.13 -6.96
N SER A 37 42.78 7.05 -7.33
CA SER A 37 43.92 7.28 -6.42
C SER A 37 44.95 8.21 -7.07
N GLY A 38 45.91 8.70 -6.28
CA GLY A 38 46.99 9.55 -6.78
C GLY A 38 46.92 11.01 -6.35
N ARG A 39 46.54 11.28 -5.08
CA ARG A 39 46.57 12.62 -4.47
C ARG A 39 45.61 13.63 -5.12
N VAL A 40 44.51 13.14 -5.69
CA VAL A 40 43.50 13.92 -6.42
C VAL A 40 42.91 15.03 -5.55
N ARG A 41 42.75 16.23 -6.11
CA ARG A 41 42.20 17.41 -5.41
C ARG A 41 40.79 17.79 -5.89
N SER A 42 40.39 17.32 -7.06
CA SER A 42 39.12 17.61 -7.71
C SER A 42 38.67 16.44 -8.56
N LEU A 43 37.37 16.20 -8.61
CA LEU A 43 36.75 15.17 -9.44
C LEU A 43 36.06 15.83 -10.63
N SER A 44 36.13 15.19 -11.80
CA SER A 44 35.40 15.65 -13.00
C SER A 44 33.89 15.45 -12.81
N SER A 45 33.07 16.37 -13.33
CA SER A 45 31.60 16.24 -13.30
C SER A 45 31.10 15.01 -14.06
N SER A 46 31.87 14.52 -15.04
CA SER A 46 31.55 13.28 -15.78
C SER A 46 31.55 12.03 -14.90
N LEU A 47 32.16 12.06 -13.72
CA LEU A 47 32.06 10.96 -12.76
C LEU A 47 30.60 10.70 -12.35
N TRP A 48 29.84 11.77 -12.17
CA TRP A 48 28.46 11.72 -11.66
C TRP A 48 27.44 11.26 -12.70
N THR A 49 27.86 11.06 -13.95
CA THR A 49 27.02 10.48 -15.01
C THR A 49 27.13 8.96 -15.06
N LEU A 50 28.01 8.35 -14.26
CA LEU A 50 28.25 6.90 -14.24
C LEU A 50 27.25 6.17 -13.35
N THR A 51 25.96 6.27 -13.69
CA THR A 51 24.84 5.76 -12.89
C THR A 51 24.86 4.23 -12.67
N HIS A 52 25.68 3.50 -13.41
CA HIS A 52 25.86 2.05 -13.29
C HIS A 52 26.79 1.64 -12.15
N LEU A 53 27.50 2.59 -11.51
CA LEU A 53 28.42 2.30 -10.41
C LEU A 53 27.69 1.80 -9.16
N THR A 54 28.22 0.73 -8.59
CA THR A 54 27.81 0.18 -7.29
C THR A 54 28.87 0.39 -6.21
N ALA A 55 30.15 0.54 -6.58
CA ALA A 55 31.23 0.86 -5.65
C ALA A 55 32.12 1.99 -6.16
N LEU A 56 32.43 2.94 -5.26
CA LEU A 56 33.29 4.08 -5.57
C LEU A 56 34.34 4.26 -4.46
N HIS A 57 35.59 3.99 -4.82
CA HIS A 57 36.77 4.08 -3.98
C HIS A 57 37.55 5.35 -4.32
N ILE A 58 37.50 6.35 -3.44
CA ILE A 58 38.23 7.62 -3.60
C ILE A 58 39.03 7.93 -2.33
N ASN A 59 39.38 6.91 -1.56
CA ASN A 59 40.24 7.04 -0.39
C ASN A 59 41.67 7.47 -0.74
N ASP A 60 42.39 8.00 0.25
CA ASP A 60 43.81 8.38 0.15
C ASP A 60 44.09 9.44 -0.93
N ASN A 61 43.23 10.44 -0.99
CA ASN A 61 43.34 11.61 -1.87
C ASN A 61 43.43 12.92 -1.08
N ASN A 62 43.41 14.06 -1.79
CA ASN A 62 43.46 15.40 -1.20
C ASN A 62 42.13 16.15 -1.40
N LEU A 63 41.01 15.45 -1.47
CA LEU A 63 39.71 16.08 -1.65
C LEU A 63 39.34 16.90 -0.42
N THR A 64 38.95 18.15 -0.64
CA THR A 64 38.52 19.06 0.43
C THR A 64 37.00 19.14 0.54
N ARG A 65 36.28 18.72 -0.51
CA ARG A 65 34.83 18.66 -0.60
C ARG A 65 34.40 17.57 -1.58
N ILE A 66 33.17 17.10 -1.44
CA ILE A 66 32.44 16.31 -2.42
C ILE A 66 31.24 17.14 -2.89
N PRO A 67 30.99 17.27 -4.21
CA PRO A 67 29.85 18.03 -4.71
C PRO A 67 28.53 17.30 -4.44
N PRO A 68 27.39 18.02 -4.33
CA PRO A 68 26.05 17.45 -4.28
C PRO A 68 25.74 16.42 -5.36
N ASP A 69 26.35 16.57 -6.54
CA ASP A 69 26.17 15.68 -7.69
C ASP A 69 26.52 14.20 -7.40
N ILE A 70 27.20 13.88 -6.30
CA ILE A 70 27.41 12.48 -5.88
C ILE A 70 26.09 11.70 -5.72
N ALA A 71 25.01 12.39 -5.36
CA ALA A 71 23.67 11.81 -5.24
C ALA A 71 23.08 11.35 -6.59
N LYS A 72 23.69 11.72 -7.73
CA LYS A 72 23.31 11.24 -9.07
C LYS A 72 23.81 9.84 -9.37
N LEU A 73 24.42 9.15 -8.40
CA LEU A 73 24.82 7.75 -8.48
C LEU A 73 23.80 6.86 -7.70
N PRO A 74 22.61 6.59 -8.26
CA PRO A 74 21.50 6.00 -7.50
C PRO A 74 21.73 4.55 -7.08
N ASN A 75 22.65 3.86 -7.75
CA ASN A 75 22.93 2.44 -7.52
C ASN A 75 24.12 2.19 -6.59
N LEU A 76 24.70 3.25 -6.02
CA LEU A 76 25.91 3.12 -5.21
C LEU A 76 25.62 2.45 -3.87
N VAL A 77 26.25 1.31 -3.63
CA VAL A 77 26.14 0.52 -2.41
C VAL A 77 27.33 0.77 -1.48
N TYR A 78 28.51 0.99 -2.05
CA TYR A 78 29.76 1.21 -1.32
C TYR A 78 30.40 2.54 -1.73
N LEU A 79 30.68 3.39 -0.74
CA LEU A 79 31.38 4.66 -0.94
C LEU A 79 32.50 4.82 0.09
N ASN A 80 33.75 4.83 -0.39
CA ASN A 80 34.91 5.09 0.46
C ASN A 80 35.57 6.43 0.12
N LEU A 81 35.49 7.34 1.07
CA LEU A 81 36.05 8.70 1.06
C LEU A 81 37.09 8.89 2.18
N SER A 82 37.55 7.80 2.80
CA SER A 82 38.49 7.84 3.93
C SER A 82 39.83 8.48 3.54
N SER A 83 40.57 9.02 4.52
CA SER A 83 41.90 9.60 4.30
C SER A 83 41.90 10.72 3.25
N ASN A 84 40.93 11.63 3.35
CA ASN A 84 40.86 12.86 2.56
C ASN A 84 40.96 14.09 3.48
N LYS A 85 40.58 15.27 2.99
CA LYS A 85 40.58 16.54 3.74
C LYS A 85 39.19 17.15 3.82
N LEU A 86 38.15 16.32 3.79
CA LEU A 86 36.75 16.75 3.80
C LEU A 86 36.42 17.45 5.11
N ARG A 87 35.85 18.65 5.02
CA ARG A 87 35.42 19.44 6.20
C ARG A 87 33.94 19.34 6.49
N SER A 88 33.15 19.03 5.46
CA SER A 88 31.71 18.83 5.48
C SER A 88 31.32 17.82 4.40
N LEU A 89 30.09 17.35 4.48
CA LEU A 89 29.44 16.51 3.47
C LEU A 89 28.25 17.28 2.88
N PRO A 90 27.92 17.06 1.59
CA PRO A 90 26.68 17.58 1.02
C PRO A 90 25.47 16.90 1.67
N ALA A 91 24.38 17.65 1.85
CA ALA A 91 23.11 17.13 2.40
C ALA A 91 22.50 16.05 1.49
N GLU A 92 22.71 16.18 0.19
CA GLU A 92 22.23 15.27 -0.86
C GLU A 92 22.80 13.86 -0.73
N LEU A 93 23.87 13.66 0.04
CA LEU A 93 24.36 12.32 0.40
C LEU A 93 23.28 11.49 1.11
N GLY A 94 22.35 12.13 1.82
CA GLY A 94 21.18 11.50 2.44
C GLY A 94 20.18 10.90 1.44
N ASN A 95 20.21 11.30 0.17
CA ASN A 95 19.31 10.77 -0.85
C ASN A 95 19.83 9.45 -1.46
N MET A 96 21.06 9.04 -1.13
CA MET A 96 21.68 7.80 -1.61
C MET A 96 21.27 6.59 -0.77
N VAL A 97 19.97 6.37 -0.64
CA VAL A 97 19.32 5.38 0.25
C VAL A 97 19.73 3.92 -0.01
N THR A 98 20.37 3.63 -1.15
CA THR A 98 20.94 2.32 -1.51
C THR A 98 22.29 2.02 -0.85
N LEU A 99 22.94 3.03 -0.25
CA LEU A 99 24.23 2.87 0.43
C LEU A 99 24.13 1.91 1.62
N ARG A 100 25.05 0.94 1.65
CA ARG A 100 25.25 0.02 2.77
C ARG A 100 26.53 0.31 3.53
N GLU A 101 27.54 0.83 2.84
CA GLU A 101 28.82 1.20 3.44
C GLU A 101 29.26 2.60 3.02
N LEU A 102 29.46 3.45 4.02
CA LEU A 102 29.95 4.82 3.86
C LEU A 102 31.16 5.02 4.77
N LEU A 103 32.36 5.05 4.18
CA LEU A 103 33.60 5.17 4.91
C LEU A 103 34.16 6.59 4.77
N LEU A 104 34.25 7.30 5.89
CA LEU A 104 34.66 8.70 6.01
C LEU A 104 35.83 8.88 6.98
N ASN A 105 36.53 7.81 7.34
CA ASN A 105 37.57 7.85 8.37
C ASN A 105 38.71 8.82 7.98
N ASN A 106 39.38 9.39 8.97
CA ASN A 106 40.55 10.26 8.80
C ASN A 106 40.29 11.42 7.83
N ASN A 107 39.22 12.16 8.08
CA ASN A 107 38.91 13.43 7.41
C ASN A 107 38.94 14.58 8.44
N LEU A 108 38.43 15.76 8.06
CA LEU A 108 38.36 16.95 8.90
C LEU A 108 36.90 17.33 9.22
N LEU A 109 35.99 16.34 9.25
CA LEU A 109 34.56 16.56 9.48
C LEU A 109 34.34 17.03 10.92
N ARG A 110 33.71 18.20 11.07
CA ARG A 110 33.30 18.75 12.38
C ARG A 110 31.83 18.57 12.67
N VAL A 111 31.03 18.54 11.60
CA VAL A 111 29.58 18.36 11.62
C VAL A 111 29.20 17.35 10.53
N LEU A 112 28.08 16.66 10.76
CA LEU A 112 27.46 15.76 9.80
C LEU A 112 26.08 16.35 9.43
N PRO A 113 25.68 16.33 8.15
CA PRO A 113 24.34 16.74 7.76
C PRO A 113 23.31 15.74 8.34
N TYR A 114 22.20 16.26 8.88
CA TYR A 114 21.15 15.43 9.48
C TYR A 114 20.44 14.56 8.42
N GLU A 115 20.54 14.93 7.15
CA GLU A 115 20.05 14.17 6.01
C GLU A 115 20.68 12.79 5.90
N LEU A 116 21.87 12.55 6.49
CA LEU A 116 22.42 11.19 6.60
C LEU A 116 21.47 10.23 7.31
N GLY A 117 20.62 10.71 8.21
CA GLY A 117 19.61 9.89 8.87
C GLY A 117 18.64 9.20 7.91
N ARG A 118 18.49 9.69 6.67
CA ARG A 118 17.70 9.04 5.62
C ARG A 118 18.33 7.76 5.08
N LEU A 119 19.61 7.48 5.37
CA LEU A 119 20.32 6.28 4.91
C LEU A 119 19.96 5.05 5.77
N PHE A 120 18.68 4.70 5.84
CA PHE A 120 18.17 3.63 6.70
C PHE A 120 18.67 2.22 6.34
N GLN A 121 19.23 2.03 5.13
CA GLN A 121 19.88 0.78 4.72
C GLN A 121 21.38 0.70 5.08
N LEU A 122 21.96 1.78 5.61
CA LEU A 122 23.38 1.86 5.91
C LEU A 122 23.76 0.95 7.09
N GLN A 123 24.71 0.04 6.85
CA GLN A 123 25.17 -0.96 7.81
C GLN A 123 26.47 -0.49 8.46
N THR A 124 27.37 0.07 7.66
CA THR A 124 28.69 0.52 8.10
C THR A 124 28.86 2.01 7.82
N LEU A 125 29.03 2.79 8.88
CA LEU A 125 29.41 4.19 8.82
C LEU A 125 30.79 4.34 9.48
N GLY A 126 31.81 4.73 8.72
CA GLY A 126 33.17 4.91 9.25
C GLY A 126 33.47 6.37 9.55
N LEU A 127 33.57 6.76 10.83
CA LEU A 127 33.80 8.16 11.23
C LEU A 127 35.10 8.39 12.02
N LYS A 128 35.91 7.36 12.25
CA LYS A 128 37.10 7.45 13.12
C LYS A 128 38.11 8.46 12.56
N GLY A 129 38.78 9.20 13.44
CA GLY A 129 39.79 10.18 13.04
C GLY A 129 39.23 11.49 12.47
N ASN A 130 37.95 11.80 12.71
CA ASN A 130 37.35 13.11 12.42
C ASN A 130 37.19 13.95 13.69
N PRO A 131 37.36 15.28 13.63
CA PRO A 131 37.14 16.20 14.74
C PRO A 131 35.65 16.51 14.99
N LEU A 132 34.82 15.48 15.11
CA LEU A 132 33.38 15.60 15.40
C LEU A 132 33.15 16.02 16.86
N SER A 133 32.00 16.65 17.12
CA SER A 133 31.56 17.00 18.49
C SER A 133 31.41 15.76 19.37
N GLN A 134 31.66 15.91 20.67
CA GLN A 134 31.59 14.81 21.64
C GLN A 134 30.21 14.14 21.69
N ASP A 135 29.13 14.89 21.51
CA ASP A 135 27.75 14.35 21.54
C ASP A 135 27.52 13.30 20.44
N ILE A 136 27.93 13.61 19.21
CA ILE A 136 27.89 12.68 18.07
C ILE A 136 28.78 11.47 18.30
N LEU A 137 29.99 11.68 18.83
CA LEU A 137 30.94 10.60 19.12
C LEU A 137 30.42 9.65 20.20
N ASN A 138 29.75 10.18 21.23
CA ASN A 138 29.16 9.38 22.30
C ASN A 138 28.11 8.41 21.72
N ILE A 139 27.17 8.91 20.90
CA ILE A 139 26.15 8.07 20.24
C ILE A 139 26.81 7.02 19.33
N TYR A 140 27.80 7.43 18.54
CA TYR A 140 28.49 6.55 17.59
C TYR A 140 29.32 5.45 18.26
N GLN A 141 29.82 5.68 19.48
CA GLN A 141 30.62 4.70 20.23
C GLN A 141 29.78 3.64 20.96
N GLU A 142 28.47 3.84 21.06
CA GLU A 142 27.58 2.84 21.64
C GLU A 142 27.49 1.56 20.78
N PRO A 143 27.06 0.42 21.36
CA PRO A 143 26.67 -0.74 20.57
C PRO A 143 25.58 -0.36 19.56
N ASP A 144 25.77 -0.77 18.31
CA ASP A 144 24.94 -0.36 17.16
C ASP A 144 24.95 1.16 16.89
N GLY A 145 26.07 1.81 17.20
CA GLY A 145 26.24 3.26 17.12
C GLY A 145 26.00 3.87 15.74
N THR A 146 26.23 3.12 14.65
CA THR A 146 25.81 3.53 13.30
C THR A 146 24.31 3.78 13.25
N ARG A 147 23.49 2.77 13.58
CA ARG A 147 22.03 2.89 13.50
C ARG A 147 21.49 3.92 14.49
N LYS A 148 22.01 3.95 15.71
CA LYS A 148 21.59 4.94 16.71
C LYS A 148 21.87 6.36 16.24
N LEU A 149 23.03 6.61 15.65
CA LEU A 149 23.38 7.93 15.13
C LEU A 149 22.47 8.32 13.96
N LEU A 150 22.21 7.41 13.01
CA LEU A 150 21.31 7.67 11.90
C LEU A 150 19.87 7.93 12.37
N ASN A 151 19.38 7.17 13.34
CA ASN A 151 18.07 7.39 13.94
C ASN A 151 18.00 8.76 14.62
N TYR A 152 19.02 9.11 15.42
CA TYR A 152 19.12 10.43 16.04
C TYR A 152 19.09 11.55 14.99
N MET A 153 19.84 11.40 13.90
CA MET A 153 19.84 12.37 12.81
C MET A 153 18.48 12.47 12.11
N LEU A 154 17.82 11.35 11.83
CA LEU A 154 16.52 11.34 11.17
C LEU A 154 15.44 11.98 12.06
N ASP A 155 15.46 11.68 13.36
CA ASP A 155 14.47 12.20 14.31
C ASP A 155 14.61 13.71 14.56
N ASN A 156 15.81 14.25 14.36
CA ASN A 156 16.11 15.69 14.48
C ASN A 156 16.24 16.41 13.13
N LEU A 157 15.95 15.72 12.01
CA LEU A 157 15.95 16.34 10.69
C LEU A 157 14.81 17.35 10.62
N ALA A 158 15.14 18.60 10.28
CA ALA A 158 14.14 19.65 10.14
C ALA A 158 13.14 19.27 9.03
N VAL A 159 11.87 19.20 9.40
CA VAL A 159 10.77 19.05 8.45
C VAL A 159 10.32 20.43 8.03
N HIS A 160 10.53 20.76 6.75
CA HIS A 160 10.01 22.01 6.22
C HIS A 160 8.48 21.95 6.16
N PRO A 161 7.79 23.02 6.61
CA PRO A 161 6.34 23.14 6.50
C PRO A 161 5.98 23.48 5.06
N GLU A 162 6.35 22.63 4.10
CA GLU A 162 5.74 22.69 2.78
C GLU A 162 4.30 22.18 2.90
N GLN A 163 3.35 22.96 2.39
CA GLN A 163 1.96 22.56 2.37
C GLN A 163 1.83 21.33 1.47
N LEU A 164 1.38 20.21 2.05
CA LEU A 164 1.00 19.02 1.29
C LEU A 164 0.00 19.46 0.21
N PRO A 165 0.32 19.27 -1.09
CA PRO A 165 -0.58 19.71 -2.14
C PRO A 165 -1.88 18.92 -2.08
N GLN A 166 -3.00 19.61 -2.23
CA GLN A 166 -4.31 18.96 -2.31
C GLN A 166 -4.36 18.04 -3.53
N ARG A 167 -4.95 16.86 -3.34
CA ARG A 167 -5.15 15.89 -4.41
C ARG A 167 -6.24 16.40 -5.38
N PRO A 168 -6.04 16.29 -6.70
CA PRO A 168 -7.00 16.80 -7.66
C PRO A 168 -8.25 15.92 -7.70
N TRP A 169 -9.42 16.52 -7.91
CA TRP A 169 -10.63 15.77 -8.27
C TRP A 169 -10.65 15.52 -9.78
N ILE A 170 -10.90 14.28 -10.20
CA ILE A 170 -10.99 13.87 -11.60
C ILE A 170 -12.45 13.55 -11.91
N THR A 171 -13.09 14.41 -12.71
CA THR A 171 -14.44 14.16 -13.23
C THR A 171 -14.38 13.18 -14.39
N LEU A 172 -15.12 12.07 -14.29
CA LEU A 172 -15.18 11.01 -15.29
C LEU A 172 -16.48 11.05 -16.10
N LYS A 173 -17.59 11.46 -15.47
CA LYS A 173 -18.92 11.52 -16.07
C LYS A 173 -19.73 12.63 -15.41
N GLU A 174 -20.52 13.34 -16.22
CA GLU A 174 -21.54 14.26 -15.70
C GLU A 174 -22.73 13.50 -15.12
N ARG A 175 -23.38 14.10 -14.12
CA ARG A 175 -24.58 13.53 -13.50
C ARG A 175 -25.73 13.43 -14.50
N ASP A 176 -26.46 12.33 -14.47
CA ASP A 176 -27.69 12.20 -15.24
C ASP A 176 -28.81 13.03 -14.58
N GLN A 177 -29.31 14.03 -15.31
CA GLN A 177 -30.39 14.91 -14.86
C GLN A 177 -31.78 14.42 -15.30
N MET A 178 -31.85 13.39 -16.14
CA MET A 178 -33.09 12.87 -16.73
C MET A 178 -33.71 11.74 -15.89
N ILE A 179 -32.94 11.15 -14.97
CA ILE A 179 -33.35 10.03 -14.13
C ILE A 179 -33.19 10.45 -12.66
N PRO A 180 -34.12 10.09 -11.75
CA PRO A 180 -33.94 10.32 -10.33
C PRO A 180 -32.84 9.40 -9.79
N THR A 181 -31.59 9.84 -9.82
CA THR A 181 -30.42 9.12 -9.29
C THR A 181 -30.01 9.65 -7.92
N ALA A 182 -29.51 8.76 -7.06
CA ALA A 182 -28.87 9.13 -5.80
C ALA A 182 -27.36 9.21 -5.99
N VAL A 183 -26.74 10.28 -5.49
CA VAL A 183 -25.29 10.48 -5.58
C VAL A 183 -24.69 10.44 -4.17
N PHE A 184 -23.64 9.66 -4.00
CA PHE A 184 -22.90 9.57 -2.74
C PHE A 184 -21.42 9.30 -2.97
N THR A 185 -20.61 9.60 -1.96
CA THR A 185 -19.16 9.35 -1.98
C THR A 185 -18.76 8.17 -1.12
N VAL A 186 -17.75 7.42 -1.56
CA VAL A 186 -17.21 6.24 -0.89
C VAL A 186 -15.71 6.40 -0.72
N MET A 187 -15.23 6.31 0.52
CA MET A 187 -13.81 6.27 0.86
C MET A 187 -13.37 4.85 1.19
N CYS A 188 -12.20 4.44 0.72
CA CYS A 188 -11.50 3.22 1.13
C CYS A 188 -10.08 3.59 1.57
N TYR A 189 -9.69 3.21 2.79
CA TYR A 189 -8.41 3.63 3.34
C TYR A 189 -7.83 2.67 4.40
N ASN A 190 -6.66 2.09 4.12
CA ASN A 190 -5.86 1.41 5.11
C ASN A 190 -5.06 2.47 5.91
N VAL A 191 -5.31 2.55 7.22
CA VAL A 191 -4.76 3.62 8.07
C VAL A 191 -3.39 3.30 8.69
N LEU A 192 -2.85 2.11 8.45
CA LEU A 192 -1.65 1.58 9.08
C LEU A 192 -1.74 1.58 10.62
N CYS A 193 -2.10 0.44 11.20
CA CYS A 193 -2.19 0.32 12.66
C CYS A 193 -0.84 0.55 13.36
N ASP A 194 -0.87 0.96 14.63
CA ASP A 194 0.34 1.27 15.40
C ASP A 194 1.25 0.05 15.55
N LYS A 195 0.64 -1.13 15.70
CA LYS A 195 1.37 -2.40 15.77
C LYS A 195 2.32 -2.66 14.59
N TYR A 196 1.97 -2.20 13.38
CA TYR A 196 2.79 -2.42 12.17
C TYR A 196 3.67 -1.21 11.83
N ALA A 197 3.38 -0.02 12.35
CA ALA A 197 4.15 1.23 12.13
C ALA A 197 5.51 1.24 12.86
N THR A 198 6.39 0.30 12.50
CA THR A 198 7.68 0.06 13.16
C THR A 198 8.87 0.58 12.35
N ARG A 199 9.97 0.89 13.02
CA ARG A 199 11.23 1.31 12.36
C ARG A 199 11.88 0.20 11.53
N GLN A 200 11.52 -1.06 11.79
CA GLN A 200 12.00 -2.19 10.99
C GLN A 200 11.40 -2.16 9.58
N LEU A 201 10.11 -1.80 9.45
CA LEU A 201 9.44 -1.70 8.15
C LEU A 201 9.60 -0.30 7.52
N TYR A 202 9.54 0.74 8.34
CA TYR A 202 9.53 2.15 7.90
C TYR A 202 10.77 2.90 8.39
N GLY A 203 11.97 2.32 8.19
CA GLY A 203 13.23 2.89 8.69
C GLY A 203 13.57 4.29 8.15
N TYR A 204 12.97 4.67 7.03
CA TYR A 204 13.06 6.01 6.42
C TYR A 204 12.16 7.06 7.09
N CYS A 205 11.23 6.68 7.95
CA CYS A 205 10.31 7.59 8.61
C CYS A 205 10.75 7.88 10.05
N PRO A 206 10.89 9.16 10.48
CA PRO A 206 11.24 9.53 11.85
C PRO A 206 10.33 8.87 12.90
N SER A 207 10.91 8.51 14.05
CA SER A 207 10.19 7.80 15.13
C SER A 207 8.99 8.58 15.64
N TRP A 208 9.12 9.91 15.76
CA TRP A 208 8.04 10.79 16.18
C TRP A 208 6.90 10.88 15.15
N ALA A 209 7.22 10.72 13.86
CA ALA A 209 6.25 10.72 12.78
C ALA A 209 5.55 9.36 12.64
N LEU A 210 6.20 8.27 13.06
CA LEU A 210 5.58 6.94 13.14
C LEU A 210 4.65 6.76 14.34
N SER A 211 4.89 7.50 15.43
CA SER A 211 4.08 7.42 16.65
C SER A 211 2.59 7.60 16.35
N TRP A 212 1.75 6.71 16.87
CA TRP A 212 0.29 6.82 16.76
C TRP A 212 -0.26 8.19 17.16
N GLU A 213 0.26 8.78 18.25
CA GLU A 213 -0.20 10.08 18.75
C GLU A 213 0.00 11.21 17.73
N TYR A 214 1.00 11.07 16.85
CA TYR A 214 1.23 11.97 15.74
C TYR A 214 0.37 11.58 14.53
N ARG A 215 0.47 10.33 14.05
CA ARG A 215 -0.20 9.88 12.81
C ARG A 215 -1.71 9.98 12.88
N LYS A 216 -2.32 9.69 14.03
CA LYS A 216 -3.78 9.71 14.19
C LYS A 216 -4.39 11.08 13.85
N LYS A 217 -3.63 12.17 14.03
CA LYS A 217 -4.06 13.52 13.64
C LYS A 217 -4.18 13.63 12.13
N GLY A 218 -3.13 13.28 11.40
CA GLY A 218 -3.14 13.28 9.93
C GLY A 218 -4.17 12.30 9.35
N ILE A 219 -4.33 11.12 9.94
CA ILE A 219 -5.34 10.13 9.52
C ILE A 219 -6.74 10.72 9.66
N MET A 220 -7.06 11.34 10.80
CA MET A 220 -8.36 11.96 10.99
C MET A 220 -8.54 13.20 10.11
N GLU A 221 -7.50 14.00 9.86
CA GLU A 221 -7.53 15.11 8.90
C GLU A 221 -7.84 14.62 7.47
N GLU A 222 -7.21 13.55 7.00
CA GLU A 222 -7.50 12.92 5.71
C GLU A 222 -8.96 12.46 5.63
N ILE A 223 -9.42 11.69 6.61
CA ILE A 223 -10.81 11.18 6.66
C ILE A 223 -11.82 12.33 6.68
N THR A 224 -11.58 13.34 7.51
CA THR A 224 -12.50 14.46 7.70
C THR A 224 -12.48 15.47 6.56
N SER A 225 -11.37 15.59 5.83
CA SER A 225 -11.26 16.43 4.64
C SER A 225 -11.91 15.78 3.42
N CYS A 226 -11.88 14.45 3.30
CA CYS A 226 -12.58 13.71 2.26
C CYS A 226 -14.12 13.82 2.39
N ASP A 227 -14.63 13.91 3.62
CA ASP A 227 -16.06 14.02 3.96
C ASP A 227 -16.96 13.00 3.23
N ALA A 228 -16.47 11.77 3.10
CA ALA A 228 -17.13 10.74 2.31
C ALA A 228 -18.44 10.26 2.97
N ASP A 229 -19.49 9.99 2.20
CA ASP A 229 -20.76 9.55 2.76
C ASP A 229 -20.71 8.14 3.37
N ILE A 230 -19.86 7.28 2.80
CA ILE A 230 -19.51 5.95 3.28
C ILE A 230 -17.98 5.88 3.40
N ILE A 231 -17.46 5.38 4.53
CA ILE A 231 -16.02 5.25 4.79
C ILE A 231 -15.73 3.80 5.17
N SER A 232 -14.88 3.13 4.40
CA SER A 232 -14.37 1.79 4.68
C SER A 232 -12.91 1.88 5.09
N LEU A 233 -12.60 1.51 6.34
CA LEU A 233 -11.24 1.54 6.87
C LEU A 233 -10.71 0.12 7.11
N GLN A 234 -9.44 -0.10 6.80
CA GLN A 234 -8.68 -1.29 7.18
C GLN A 234 -7.60 -0.90 8.21
N GLU A 235 -7.10 -1.90 8.94
CA GLU A 235 -6.12 -1.71 10.02
C GLU A 235 -6.58 -0.79 11.16
N VAL A 236 -7.86 -0.84 11.48
CA VAL A 236 -8.41 -0.10 12.61
C VAL A 236 -8.19 -0.91 13.89
N GLU A 237 -7.37 -0.43 14.82
CA GLU A 237 -7.20 -1.07 16.13
C GLU A 237 -8.48 -0.99 16.97
N THR A 238 -8.77 -2.07 17.71
CA THR A 238 -10.01 -2.22 18.48
C THR A 238 -10.27 -1.06 19.45
N GLU A 239 -9.28 -0.66 20.25
CA GLU A 239 -9.46 0.45 21.20
C GLU A 239 -9.62 1.80 20.47
N GLN A 240 -8.91 2.00 19.36
CA GLN A 240 -8.96 3.23 18.57
C GLN A 240 -10.29 3.39 17.83
N TYR A 241 -10.93 2.29 17.40
CA TYR A 241 -12.28 2.35 16.85
C TYR A 241 -13.24 3.04 17.81
N TYR A 242 -13.27 2.59 19.08
CA TYR A 242 -14.23 3.09 20.06
C TYR A 242 -13.85 4.47 20.61
N THR A 243 -12.57 4.76 20.79
CA THR A 243 -12.09 5.97 21.49
C THR A 243 -11.70 7.13 20.57
N LEU A 244 -11.50 6.88 19.28
CA LEU A 244 -11.09 7.90 18.32
C LEU A 244 -12.05 7.96 17.14
N PHE A 245 -12.11 6.89 16.34
CA PHE A 245 -12.79 6.94 15.05
C PHE A 245 -14.31 7.11 15.21
N LEU A 246 -14.95 6.26 16.02
CA LEU A 246 -16.39 6.30 16.21
C LEU A 246 -16.85 7.56 16.93
N GLU A 247 -16.13 7.99 17.98
CA GLU A 247 -16.47 9.23 18.70
C GLU A 247 -16.37 10.45 17.78
N THR A 248 -15.24 10.61 17.08
CA THR A 248 -15.02 11.78 16.22
C THR A 248 -15.96 11.80 15.01
N LEU A 249 -16.26 10.65 14.41
CA LEU A 249 -17.15 10.56 13.26
C LEU A 249 -18.63 10.69 13.68
N ARG A 250 -19.00 10.27 14.89
CA ARG A 250 -20.37 10.48 15.39
C ARG A 250 -20.71 11.96 15.52
N ASP A 251 -19.77 12.79 15.95
CA ASP A 251 -19.92 14.25 15.99
C ASP A 251 -20.15 14.87 14.61
N ARG A 252 -19.83 14.13 13.53
CA ARG A 252 -20.04 14.50 12.13
C ARG A 252 -21.24 13.79 11.48
N GLY A 253 -22.10 13.16 12.27
CA GLY A 253 -23.34 12.54 11.78
C GLY A 253 -23.18 11.11 11.25
N TYR A 254 -22.05 10.46 11.52
CA TYR A 254 -21.84 9.05 11.14
C TYR A 254 -22.29 8.11 12.25
N ASP A 255 -22.73 6.92 11.83
CA ASP A 255 -22.68 5.72 12.66
C ASP A 255 -21.71 4.72 12.01
N GLY A 256 -21.35 3.66 12.70
CA GLY A 256 -20.39 2.71 12.18
C GLY A 256 -20.51 1.29 12.71
N TYR A 257 -19.88 0.39 11.98
CA TYR A 257 -19.73 -1.01 12.34
C TYR A 257 -18.27 -1.43 12.22
N PHE A 258 -17.78 -2.16 13.22
CA PHE A 258 -16.40 -2.65 13.28
C PHE A 258 -16.35 -4.09 13.74
N CYS A 259 -15.39 -4.83 13.20
CA CYS A 259 -15.00 -6.13 13.71
C CYS A 259 -13.46 -6.25 13.70
N PRO A 260 -12.82 -6.70 14.80
CA PRO A 260 -11.40 -7.05 14.79
C PRO A 260 -11.17 -8.41 14.12
N LYS A 261 -9.94 -8.66 13.65
CA LYS A 261 -9.53 -9.98 13.14
C LYS A 261 -9.79 -11.09 14.16
N SER A 262 -10.04 -12.31 13.66
CA SER A 262 -10.48 -13.45 14.48
C SER A 262 -9.55 -13.79 15.65
N ARG A 263 -8.24 -13.47 15.55
CA ARG A 263 -7.27 -13.64 16.63
C ARG A 263 -7.64 -12.90 17.93
N ALA A 264 -8.47 -11.87 17.87
CA ALA A 264 -8.98 -11.16 19.05
C ALA A 264 -9.66 -12.08 20.08
N LYS A 265 -10.16 -13.25 19.65
CA LYS A 265 -10.80 -14.25 20.52
C LYS A 265 -9.80 -15.11 21.30
N LEU A 266 -8.53 -15.14 20.89
CA LEU A 266 -7.49 -16.03 21.42
C LEU A 266 -6.47 -15.32 22.32
N VAL A 267 -6.44 -13.98 22.27
CA VAL A 267 -5.44 -13.17 22.98
C VAL A 267 -6.01 -12.62 24.29
N SER A 268 -5.12 -12.12 25.15
CA SER A 268 -5.51 -11.45 26.39
C SER A 268 -6.33 -10.19 26.14
N GLU A 269 -7.07 -9.71 27.15
CA GLU A 269 -7.86 -8.48 27.03
C GLU A 269 -7.01 -7.25 26.67
N GLN A 270 -5.78 -7.17 27.18
CA GLN A 270 -4.87 -6.07 26.87
C GLN A 270 -4.37 -6.14 25.42
N GLU A 271 -4.03 -7.32 24.92
CA GLU A 271 -3.61 -7.50 23.53
C GLU A 271 -4.76 -7.30 22.54
N ARG A 272 -5.98 -7.69 22.94
CA ARG A 272 -7.20 -7.55 22.14
C ARG A 272 -7.46 -6.09 21.74
N LYS A 273 -7.12 -5.13 22.59
CA LYS A 273 -7.22 -3.69 22.31
C LYS A 273 -6.43 -3.25 21.07
N HIS A 274 -5.31 -3.92 20.82
CA HIS A 274 -4.39 -3.66 19.70
C HIS A 274 -4.59 -4.63 18.53
N VAL A 275 -5.63 -5.48 18.58
CA VAL A 275 -6.00 -6.27 17.40
C VAL A 275 -6.75 -5.35 16.44
N ASP A 276 -6.19 -5.24 15.25
CA ASP A 276 -6.74 -4.50 14.13
C ASP A 276 -7.85 -5.27 13.40
N GLY A 277 -8.67 -4.55 12.64
CA GLY A 277 -9.72 -5.11 11.80
C GLY A 277 -10.29 -4.09 10.80
N CYS A 278 -11.53 -4.33 10.37
CA CYS A 278 -12.20 -3.52 9.36
C CYS A 278 -13.38 -2.75 9.98
N ALA A 279 -13.54 -1.50 9.57
CA ALA A 279 -14.67 -0.66 9.95
C ALA A 279 -15.41 -0.11 8.71
N ILE A 280 -16.72 0.06 8.80
CA ILE A 280 -17.54 0.80 7.84
C ILE A 280 -18.30 1.88 8.60
N PHE A 281 -18.19 3.12 8.17
CA PHE A 281 -18.97 4.26 8.65
C PHE A 281 -19.88 4.78 7.55
N PHE A 282 -21.04 5.32 7.92
CA PHE A 282 -22.01 5.88 6.97
C PHE A 282 -22.74 7.07 7.60
N LYS A 283 -23.00 8.12 6.80
CA LYS A 283 -23.78 9.28 7.26
C LYS A 283 -25.24 8.88 7.51
N THR A 284 -25.70 9.07 8.73
CA THR A 284 -27.04 8.65 9.19
C THR A 284 -28.19 9.44 8.56
N GLU A 285 -27.91 10.66 8.07
CA GLU A 285 -28.89 11.45 7.30
C GLU A 285 -29.16 10.86 5.90
N LYS A 286 -28.21 10.09 5.36
CA LYS A 286 -28.25 9.48 4.02
C LYS A 286 -28.60 8.00 4.06
N PHE A 287 -28.16 7.29 5.10
CA PHE A 287 -28.29 5.83 5.19
C PHE A 287 -28.79 5.38 6.56
N SER A 288 -29.67 4.39 6.55
CA SER A 288 -30.12 3.67 7.77
C SER A 288 -29.58 2.25 7.77
N LEU A 289 -28.97 1.82 8.87
CA LEU A 289 -28.45 0.45 9.02
C LEU A 289 -29.60 -0.56 9.15
N VAL A 290 -29.59 -1.58 8.29
CA VAL A 290 -30.58 -2.69 8.34
C VAL A 290 -29.95 -3.94 8.94
N GLN A 291 -28.76 -4.34 8.49
CA GLN A 291 -28.06 -5.54 8.97
C GLN A 291 -26.54 -5.32 8.98
N LYS A 292 -25.85 -6.06 9.86
CA LYS A 292 -24.38 -6.09 9.97
C LYS A 292 -23.90 -7.54 9.98
N HIS A 293 -22.84 -7.82 9.22
CA HIS A 293 -22.31 -9.16 9.03
C HIS A 293 -20.78 -9.14 9.12
N THR A 294 -20.20 -10.17 9.74
CA THR A 294 -18.75 -10.44 9.71
C THR A 294 -18.53 -11.75 8.98
N VAL A 295 -17.57 -11.77 8.07
CA VAL A 295 -17.09 -12.97 7.38
C VAL A 295 -15.71 -13.30 7.90
N GLU A 296 -15.61 -14.40 8.66
CA GLU A 296 -14.34 -14.92 9.16
C GLU A 296 -13.81 -15.98 8.19
N PHE A 297 -12.79 -15.63 7.41
CA PHE A 297 -12.32 -16.48 6.31
C PHE A 297 -11.78 -17.84 6.79
N ASN A 298 -11.21 -17.91 7.99
CA ASN A 298 -10.78 -19.18 8.57
C ASN A 298 -11.95 -20.13 8.85
N GLN A 299 -13.08 -19.63 9.35
CA GLN A 299 -14.27 -20.44 9.62
C GLN A 299 -14.92 -20.90 8.32
N VAL A 300 -15.01 -20.02 7.31
CA VAL A 300 -15.52 -20.39 5.99
C VAL A 300 -14.61 -21.42 5.32
N ALA A 301 -13.29 -21.24 5.41
CA ALA A 301 -12.31 -22.20 4.90
C ALA A 301 -12.42 -23.55 5.60
N MET A 302 -12.57 -23.57 6.93
CA MET A 302 -12.75 -24.79 7.72
C MET A 302 -14.05 -25.53 7.36
N ALA A 303 -15.15 -24.81 7.15
CA ALA A 303 -16.42 -25.40 6.74
C ALA A 303 -16.36 -25.99 5.31
N ASN A 304 -15.46 -25.48 4.47
CA ASN A 304 -15.32 -25.86 3.06
C ASN A 304 -14.01 -26.61 2.76
N SER A 305 -13.33 -27.16 3.77
CA SER A 305 -12.04 -27.83 3.59
C SER A 305 -12.13 -29.33 3.34
N GLU A 306 -13.33 -29.89 3.18
CA GLU A 306 -13.53 -31.32 2.98
C GLU A 306 -12.70 -31.82 1.78
N GLY A 307 -11.81 -32.79 2.02
CA GLY A 307 -10.93 -33.35 0.99
C GLY A 307 -9.74 -32.47 0.56
N SER A 308 -9.50 -31.31 1.20
CA SER A 308 -8.42 -30.39 0.82
C SER A 308 -7.51 -30.03 2.01
N GLU A 309 -6.40 -30.75 2.14
CA GLU A 309 -5.35 -30.42 3.13
C GLU A 309 -4.74 -29.04 2.89
N VAL A 310 -4.68 -28.61 1.62
CA VAL A 310 -4.16 -27.29 1.24
C VAL A 310 -5.02 -26.17 1.83
N MET A 311 -6.35 -26.32 1.78
CA MET A 311 -7.30 -25.38 2.40
C MET A 311 -7.06 -25.26 3.91
N LEU A 312 -6.90 -26.39 4.61
CA LEU A 312 -6.62 -26.41 6.05
C LEU A 312 -5.27 -25.77 6.41
N ASN A 313 -4.22 -26.09 5.66
CA ASN A 313 -2.86 -25.69 6.02
C ASN A 313 -2.57 -24.23 5.63
N ARG A 314 -3.05 -23.78 4.46
CA ARG A 314 -2.69 -22.47 3.89
C ARG A 314 -3.75 -21.40 4.11
N VAL A 315 -5.04 -21.74 3.97
CA VAL A 315 -6.15 -20.77 4.00
C VAL A 315 -6.74 -20.64 5.42
N MET A 316 -7.11 -21.76 6.06
CA MET A 316 -7.75 -21.76 7.38
C MET A 316 -6.85 -21.16 8.47
N THR A 317 -5.53 -21.27 8.32
CA THR A 317 -4.56 -20.70 9.28
C THR A 317 -4.46 -19.18 9.25
N LYS A 318 -5.18 -18.49 8.36
CA LYS A 318 -5.16 -17.02 8.25
C LYS A 318 -6.38 -16.39 8.93
N ASP A 319 -6.14 -15.38 9.76
CA ASP A 319 -7.13 -14.72 10.62
C ASP A 319 -7.77 -13.46 9.98
N ASN A 320 -7.59 -13.29 8.67
CA ASN A 320 -8.19 -12.21 7.89
C ASN A 320 -9.73 -12.27 7.93
N ILE A 321 -10.36 -11.11 7.78
CA ILE A 321 -11.82 -10.96 7.84
C ILE A 321 -12.33 -9.99 6.77
N GLY A 322 -13.63 -10.07 6.53
CA GLY A 322 -14.41 -9.01 5.90
C GLY A 322 -15.61 -8.63 6.77
N VAL A 323 -16.09 -7.41 6.64
CA VAL A 323 -17.33 -6.92 7.24
C VAL A 323 -18.26 -6.42 6.15
N ALA A 324 -19.57 -6.53 6.37
CA ALA A 324 -20.57 -6.00 5.47
C ALA A 324 -21.73 -5.38 6.24
N VAL A 325 -22.26 -4.29 5.71
CA VAL A 325 -23.47 -3.64 6.22
C VAL A 325 -24.49 -3.51 5.09
N LEU A 326 -25.72 -3.87 5.39
CA LEU A 326 -26.86 -3.63 4.52
C LEU A 326 -27.49 -2.30 4.95
N LEU A 327 -27.48 -1.33 4.05
CA LEU A 327 -27.98 0.02 4.31
C LEU A 327 -29.24 0.27 3.48
N GLU A 328 -30.20 0.95 4.08
CA GLU A 328 -31.33 1.57 3.38
C GLU A 328 -30.94 2.99 2.97
N VAL A 329 -31.07 3.30 1.68
CA VAL A 329 -30.77 4.61 1.12
C VAL A 329 -31.97 5.53 1.36
N ASN A 330 -31.72 6.70 1.93
CA ASN A 330 -32.77 7.68 2.17
C ASN A 330 -33.39 8.14 0.84
N LYS A 331 -34.73 8.11 0.76
CA LYS A 331 -35.51 8.49 -0.43
C LYS A 331 -35.24 9.91 -0.89
N ASP A 332 -34.93 10.82 0.04
CA ASP A 332 -34.66 12.22 -0.27
C ASP A 332 -33.40 12.41 -1.15
N MET A 333 -32.49 11.42 -1.16
CA MET A 333 -31.33 11.41 -2.05
C MET A 333 -31.72 11.28 -3.53
N PHE A 334 -32.88 10.72 -3.82
CA PHE A 334 -33.43 10.51 -5.16
C PHE A 334 -34.34 11.67 -5.58
N SER A 335 -33.87 12.92 -5.51
CA SER A 335 -34.70 14.03 -5.98
C SER A 335 -33.95 15.31 -6.31
N ALA A 336 -33.98 15.67 -7.60
CA ALA A 336 -34.25 17.03 -8.05
C ALA A 336 -35.47 16.99 -9.00
N GLY A 337 -36.69 17.03 -8.44
CA GLY A 337 -37.92 17.29 -9.21
C GLY A 337 -38.78 16.10 -9.69
N MET A 338 -38.41 14.84 -9.43
CA MET A 338 -39.21 13.65 -9.82
C MET A 338 -39.69 12.85 -8.60
N LYS A 339 -40.76 12.04 -8.76
CA LYS A 339 -41.33 11.24 -7.66
C LYS A 339 -40.29 10.22 -7.15
N PRO A 340 -40.07 10.14 -5.83
CA PRO A 340 -39.12 9.19 -5.25
C PRO A 340 -39.57 7.73 -5.47
N PRO A 341 -38.64 6.76 -5.40
CA PRO A 341 -38.97 5.34 -5.47
C PRO A 341 -40.02 4.95 -4.42
N GLN A 342 -41.05 4.22 -4.82
CA GLN A 342 -42.08 3.73 -3.90
C GLN A 342 -41.52 2.65 -2.96
N GLU A 343 -40.63 1.80 -3.47
CA GLU A 343 -39.99 0.70 -2.75
C GLU A 343 -38.77 1.15 -1.93
N ARG A 344 -38.34 0.30 -0.98
CA ARG A 344 -37.15 0.53 -0.17
C ARG A 344 -35.91 0.26 -1.03
N GLN A 345 -35.04 1.25 -1.19
CA GLN A 345 -33.78 1.06 -1.88
C GLN A 345 -32.71 0.60 -0.88
N LEU A 346 -32.19 -0.61 -1.08
CA LEU A 346 -31.08 -1.14 -0.30
C LEU A 346 -29.75 -1.03 -1.06
N ILE A 347 -28.66 -0.99 -0.31
CA ILE A 347 -27.29 -1.12 -0.82
C ILE A 347 -26.46 -1.95 0.17
N LEU A 348 -25.68 -2.90 -0.36
CA LEU A 348 -24.74 -3.70 0.42
C LEU A 348 -23.36 -3.05 0.34
N VAL A 349 -22.80 -2.64 1.48
CA VAL A 349 -21.44 -2.12 1.55
C VAL A 349 -20.57 -3.16 2.22
N ALA A 350 -19.51 -3.57 1.56
CA ALA A 350 -18.57 -4.58 2.02
C ALA A 350 -17.16 -3.98 2.16
N ASN A 351 -16.44 -4.41 3.19
CA ASN A 351 -15.06 -4.01 3.47
C ASN A 351 -14.22 -5.23 3.90
N ALA A 352 -13.08 -5.49 3.26
CA ALA A 352 -12.18 -6.58 3.63
C ALA A 352 -10.71 -6.20 3.61
N HIS A 353 -9.90 -6.96 4.37
CA HIS A 353 -8.44 -6.87 4.35
C HIS A 353 -7.87 -8.29 4.17
N MET A 354 -7.41 -8.58 2.95
CA MET A 354 -6.92 -9.89 2.54
C MET A 354 -5.50 -10.16 3.05
N HIS A 355 -5.07 -11.43 3.01
CA HIS A 355 -3.73 -11.80 3.42
C HIS A 355 -2.64 -11.06 2.61
N TRP A 356 -1.55 -10.65 3.26
CA TRP A 356 -0.57 -9.74 2.66
C TRP A 356 0.54 -10.44 1.87
N ASP A 357 0.97 -11.62 2.30
CA ASP A 357 2.19 -12.28 1.80
C ASP A 357 2.13 -12.51 0.27
N PRO A 358 3.09 -11.96 -0.52
CA PRO A 358 3.16 -12.14 -1.97
C PRO A 358 3.19 -13.62 -2.40
N GLU A 359 3.71 -14.52 -1.55
CA GLU A 359 3.80 -15.95 -1.84
C GLU A 359 2.48 -16.72 -1.61
N PHE A 360 1.40 -16.02 -1.30
CA PHE A 360 0.10 -16.60 -1.01
C PHE A 360 -1.02 -16.05 -1.91
N SER A 361 -0.73 -15.89 -3.21
CA SER A 361 -1.70 -15.51 -4.25
C SER A 361 -2.97 -16.38 -4.23
N ASP A 362 -2.80 -17.67 -3.96
CA ASP A 362 -3.86 -18.66 -3.83
C ASP A 362 -4.79 -18.33 -2.65
N VAL A 363 -4.23 -17.97 -1.50
CA VAL A 363 -5.01 -17.61 -0.32
C VAL A 363 -5.79 -16.31 -0.56
N LYS A 364 -5.17 -15.29 -1.18
CA LYS A 364 -5.83 -14.02 -1.51
C LYS A 364 -7.03 -14.24 -2.44
N LEU A 365 -6.87 -15.10 -3.44
CA LEU A 365 -7.92 -15.47 -4.38
C LEU A 365 -9.07 -16.23 -3.69
N ILE A 366 -8.75 -17.24 -2.89
CA ILE A 366 -9.76 -18.03 -2.17
C ILE A 366 -10.50 -17.17 -1.13
N GLN A 367 -9.81 -16.29 -0.39
CA GLN A 367 -10.45 -15.35 0.52
C GLN A 367 -11.44 -14.43 -0.20
N THR A 368 -11.08 -13.96 -1.38
CA THR A 368 -11.98 -13.13 -2.21
C THR A 368 -13.21 -13.92 -2.67
N MET A 369 -13.03 -15.18 -3.09
CA MET A 369 -14.14 -16.07 -3.48
C MET A 369 -15.08 -16.36 -2.31
N MET A 370 -14.52 -16.70 -1.14
CA MET A 370 -15.29 -16.90 0.10
C MET A 370 -16.09 -15.64 0.45
N PHE A 371 -15.46 -14.46 0.33
CA PHE A 371 -16.13 -13.21 0.66
C PHE A 371 -17.32 -12.93 -0.27
N LEU A 372 -17.14 -13.06 -1.58
CA LEU A 372 -18.23 -12.85 -2.54
C LEU A 372 -19.35 -13.87 -2.40
N SER A 373 -19.01 -15.13 -2.11
CA SER A 373 -20.00 -16.18 -1.85
C SER A 373 -20.88 -15.84 -0.64
N GLU A 374 -20.28 -15.41 0.47
CA GLU A 374 -21.02 -15.01 1.68
C GLU A 374 -21.84 -13.72 1.46
N LEU A 375 -21.28 -12.73 0.75
CA LEU A 375 -21.99 -11.50 0.38
C LEU A 375 -23.22 -11.81 -0.47
N LYS A 376 -23.13 -12.81 -1.36
CA LYS A 376 -24.26 -13.23 -2.17
C LYS A 376 -25.36 -13.81 -1.28
N SER A 377 -25.02 -14.72 -0.36
CA SER A 377 -25.99 -15.27 0.57
C SER A 377 -26.61 -14.21 1.48
N ILE A 378 -25.88 -13.15 1.84
CA ILE A 378 -26.42 -11.99 2.56
C ILE A 378 -27.45 -11.24 1.70
N ALA A 379 -27.11 -10.96 0.44
CA ALA A 379 -28.00 -10.25 -0.50
C ALA A 379 -29.29 -11.05 -0.81
N GLU A 380 -29.19 -12.37 -0.96
CA GLU A 380 -30.33 -13.27 -1.16
C GLU A 380 -31.31 -13.23 0.02
N ARG A 381 -30.80 -13.43 1.24
CA ARG A 381 -31.63 -13.37 2.46
C ARG A 381 -32.27 -12.01 2.68
N ALA A 382 -31.57 -10.94 2.30
CA ALA A 382 -32.11 -9.59 2.38
C ALA A 382 -33.24 -9.36 1.36
N SER A 383 -33.08 -9.86 0.14
CA SER A 383 -34.08 -9.73 -0.93
C SER A 383 -35.40 -10.42 -0.55
N ASP A 384 -35.31 -11.65 -0.03
CA ASP A 384 -36.48 -12.41 0.44
C ASP A 384 -37.27 -11.71 1.56
N SER A 385 -36.59 -10.91 2.37
CA SER A 385 -37.22 -10.16 3.47
C SER A 385 -37.97 -8.90 3.01
N VAL A 386 -37.68 -8.40 1.80
CA VAL A 386 -38.25 -7.17 1.24
C VAL A 386 -39.43 -7.47 0.31
N THR A 387 -39.41 -8.60 -0.41
CA THR A 387 -40.45 -8.98 -1.37
C THR A 387 -41.47 -9.94 -0.77
N THR A 388 -42.49 -9.40 -0.10
CA THR A 388 -43.71 -10.19 0.20
C THR A 388 -44.50 -10.45 -1.09
N GLY A 389 -44.16 -11.49 -1.86
CA GLY A 389 -45.10 -12.10 -2.80
C GLY A 389 -44.67 -12.47 -4.23
N SER A 390 -43.38 -12.51 -4.61
CA SER A 390 -42.99 -13.08 -5.93
C SER A 390 -41.76 -13.98 -5.84
N PRO A 391 -41.81 -15.24 -6.32
CA PRO A 391 -40.76 -16.24 -6.11
C PRO A 391 -39.61 -16.18 -7.14
N THR A 392 -39.35 -15.01 -7.74
CA THR A 392 -38.36 -14.85 -8.83
C THR A 392 -37.51 -13.57 -8.70
N SER A 393 -37.07 -13.21 -7.49
CA SER A 393 -36.10 -12.10 -7.33
C SER A 393 -34.67 -12.59 -7.56
N ASP A 394 -34.01 -12.05 -8.58
CA ASP A 394 -32.60 -12.31 -8.87
C ASP A 394 -31.71 -11.73 -7.73
N PRO A 395 -30.78 -12.53 -7.17
CA PRO A 395 -29.75 -12.06 -6.23
C PRO A 395 -28.96 -10.83 -6.71
N SER A 396 -28.98 -10.55 -8.03
CA SER A 396 -28.40 -9.37 -8.65
C SER A 396 -29.15 -8.05 -8.36
N SER A 397 -30.26 -8.07 -7.61
CA SER A 397 -31.14 -6.92 -7.38
C SER A 397 -30.62 -5.88 -6.37
N ILE A 398 -29.79 -6.27 -5.39
CA ILE A 398 -29.22 -5.32 -4.43
C ILE A 398 -27.84 -4.85 -4.92
N PRO A 399 -27.65 -3.54 -5.17
CA PRO A 399 -26.35 -3.01 -5.55
C PRO A 399 -25.31 -3.23 -4.45
N ILE A 400 -24.08 -3.60 -4.84
CA ILE A 400 -22.95 -3.75 -3.92
C ILE A 400 -21.86 -2.71 -4.19
N VAL A 401 -21.30 -2.19 -3.10
CA VAL A 401 -20.02 -1.46 -3.08
C VAL A 401 -19.04 -2.27 -2.24
N LEU A 402 -17.95 -2.71 -2.85
CA LEU A 402 -16.91 -3.52 -2.23
C LEU A 402 -15.62 -2.69 -2.12
N CYS A 403 -15.27 -2.30 -0.91
CA CYS A 403 -13.99 -1.71 -0.57
C CYS A 403 -13.05 -2.81 -0.05
N ALA A 404 -11.79 -2.82 -0.46
CA ALA A 404 -10.85 -3.75 0.14
C ALA A 404 -9.39 -3.34 -0.07
N ASP A 405 -8.56 -3.62 0.95
CA ASP A 405 -7.15 -3.89 0.75
C ASP A 405 -7.03 -5.37 0.35
N LEU A 406 -6.84 -5.60 -0.95
CA LEU A 406 -6.76 -6.94 -1.53
C LEU A 406 -5.35 -7.51 -1.46
N ASN A 407 -4.34 -6.70 -1.14
CA ASN A 407 -2.93 -7.07 -1.26
C ASN A 407 -2.59 -7.71 -2.62
N SER A 408 -3.29 -7.30 -3.68
CA SER A 408 -3.26 -7.94 -5.00
C SER A 408 -3.20 -6.89 -6.11
N LEU A 409 -2.23 -7.04 -7.03
CA LEU A 409 -2.03 -6.12 -8.16
C LEU A 409 -3.14 -6.26 -9.23
N PRO A 410 -3.31 -5.25 -10.11
CA PRO A 410 -4.38 -5.27 -11.12
C PRO A 410 -4.34 -6.45 -12.10
N ASP A 411 -3.17 -7.09 -12.29
CA ASP A 411 -2.95 -8.24 -13.15
C ASP A 411 -3.07 -9.60 -12.44
N SER A 412 -3.52 -9.59 -11.18
CA SER A 412 -3.75 -10.79 -10.38
C SER A 412 -5.07 -11.49 -10.72
N GLY A 413 -5.15 -12.78 -10.41
CA GLY A 413 -6.38 -13.57 -10.50
C GLY A 413 -7.49 -13.06 -9.59
N VAL A 414 -7.15 -12.33 -8.52
CA VAL A 414 -8.13 -11.68 -7.63
C VAL A 414 -8.90 -10.60 -8.38
N VAL A 415 -8.18 -9.70 -9.04
CA VAL A 415 -8.78 -8.58 -9.79
C VAL A 415 -9.45 -9.09 -11.06
N GLU A 416 -8.90 -10.11 -11.70
CA GLU A 416 -9.55 -10.83 -12.81
C GLU A 416 -10.91 -11.39 -12.38
N TYR A 417 -10.93 -12.17 -11.28
CA TYR A 417 -12.15 -12.77 -10.75
C TYR A 417 -13.23 -11.71 -10.51
N LEU A 418 -12.90 -10.65 -9.77
CA LEU A 418 -13.83 -9.55 -9.45
C LEU A 418 -14.35 -8.81 -10.69
N SER A 419 -13.47 -8.53 -11.66
CA SER A 419 -13.80 -7.69 -12.82
C SER A 419 -14.55 -8.44 -13.91
N ASN A 420 -14.18 -9.72 -14.13
CA ASN A 420 -14.71 -10.53 -15.21
C ASN A 420 -15.92 -11.38 -14.79
N GLY A 421 -16.26 -11.41 -13.49
CA GLY A 421 -17.34 -12.25 -12.98
C GLY A 421 -16.92 -13.71 -12.79
N GLY A 422 -15.62 -14.01 -12.83
CA GLY A 422 -15.10 -15.36 -12.65
C GLY A 422 -13.64 -15.52 -13.07
N VAL A 423 -13.08 -16.66 -12.72
CA VAL A 423 -11.70 -17.07 -13.04
C VAL A 423 -11.65 -18.57 -13.30
N ALA A 424 -10.71 -19.03 -14.13
CA ALA A 424 -10.53 -20.44 -14.38
C ALA A 424 -10.01 -21.20 -13.13
N GLU A 425 -10.45 -22.43 -12.92
CA GLU A 425 -10.03 -23.27 -11.78
C GLU A 425 -8.54 -23.62 -11.81
N ASN A 426 -7.93 -23.59 -13.00
CA ASN A 426 -6.51 -23.84 -13.22
C ASN A 426 -5.68 -22.55 -13.31
N HIS A 427 -6.21 -21.42 -12.85
CA HIS A 427 -5.49 -20.15 -12.89
C HIS A 427 -4.15 -20.23 -12.12
N LYS A 428 -3.10 -19.60 -12.67
CA LYS A 428 -1.72 -19.65 -12.15
C LYS A 428 -1.61 -19.27 -10.67
N ASP A 429 -2.48 -18.37 -10.19
CA ASP A 429 -2.46 -17.89 -8.81
C ASP A 429 -2.85 -18.98 -7.80
N PHE A 430 -3.52 -20.07 -8.23
CA PHE A 430 -3.72 -21.26 -7.41
C PHE A 430 -2.45 -22.12 -7.26
N LYS A 431 -1.34 -21.76 -7.92
CA LYS A 431 -0.01 -22.39 -7.81
C LYS A 431 0.01 -23.88 -8.12
N GLU A 432 -0.88 -24.34 -9.02
CA GLU A 432 -1.09 -25.77 -9.35
C GLU A 432 -1.41 -26.65 -8.12
N LEU A 433 -1.80 -26.02 -7.01
CA LEU A 433 -2.20 -26.73 -5.80
C LEU A 433 -3.56 -27.39 -6.06
N ARG A 434 -3.67 -28.66 -5.66
CA ARG A 434 -4.90 -29.43 -5.78
C ARG A 434 -5.92 -28.97 -4.73
N TYR A 435 -6.48 -27.78 -4.93
CA TYR A 435 -7.62 -27.34 -4.15
C TYR A 435 -8.85 -28.23 -4.41
N ASN A 436 -8.91 -28.92 -5.57
CA ASN A 436 -9.95 -29.87 -5.98
C ASN A 436 -11.38 -29.33 -5.73
N GLU A 437 -12.41 -30.18 -5.83
CA GLU A 437 -13.84 -29.84 -5.88
C GLU A 437 -14.34 -28.82 -4.85
N CYS A 438 -13.62 -28.57 -3.74
CA CYS A 438 -14.05 -27.61 -2.73
C CYS A 438 -14.13 -26.17 -3.21
N LEU A 439 -13.36 -25.75 -4.23
CA LEU A 439 -13.49 -24.40 -4.79
C LEU A 439 -14.86 -24.17 -5.46
N THR A 440 -15.50 -25.23 -5.96
CA THR A 440 -16.83 -25.14 -6.57
C THR A 440 -17.91 -24.74 -5.55
N ASN A 441 -17.65 -24.94 -4.25
CA ASN A 441 -18.55 -24.51 -3.18
C ASN A 441 -18.68 -22.98 -3.13
N PHE A 442 -17.68 -22.25 -3.63
CA PHE A 442 -17.71 -20.77 -3.68
C PHE A 442 -18.23 -20.23 -5.02
N SER A 443 -18.56 -21.10 -5.98
CA SER A 443 -19.16 -20.68 -7.25
C SER A 443 -20.60 -20.25 -7.00
N CYS A 444 -20.87 -18.96 -7.18
CA CYS A 444 -22.15 -18.37 -6.87
C CYS A 444 -23.29 -18.93 -7.75
N ASN A 445 -23.01 -19.40 -8.97
CA ASN A 445 -24.03 -19.86 -9.91
C ASN A 445 -24.45 -21.33 -9.72
N GLY A 446 -23.97 -21.99 -8.66
CA GLY A 446 -24.35 -23.36 -8.28
C GLY A 446 -23.72 -24.46 -9.14
N LYS A 447 -23.78 -25.71 -8.63
CA LYS A 447 -23.17 -26.91 -9.25
C LYS A 447 -23.76 -27.31 -10.62
N ASN A 448 -24.88 -26.72 -11.03
CA ASN A 448 -25.61 -27.08 -12.26
C ASN A 448 -25.39 -26.09 -13.43
N GLY A 449 -24.59 -25.04 -13.24
CA GLY A 449 -24.24 -24.08 -14.28
C GLY A 449 -22.95 -24.45 -14.99
N ASN A 450 -23.04 -25.31 -16.01
CA ASN A 450 -21.97 -25.75 -16.93
C ASN A 450 -20.69 -26.34 -16.31
N SER A 451 -20.31 -27.48 -16.86
CA SER A 451 -19.02 -28.15 -16.74
C SER A 451 -17.86 -27.34 -17.35
N SER A 452 -17.70 -26.08 -16.96
CA SER A 452 -16.78 -25.13 -17.60
C SER A 452 -15.61 -24.72 -16.71
N GLY A 453 -15.10 -25.60 -15.83
CA GLY A 453 -13.80 -25.45 -15.15
C GLY A 453 -13.45 -24.04 -14.66
N SER A 454 -14.44 -23.27 -14.18
CA SER A 454 -14.33 -21.86 -13.81
C SER A 454 -15.25 -21.54 -12.66
N ILE A 455 -14.75 -20.71 -11.76
CA ILE A 455 -15.45 -20.27 -10.55
C ILE A 455 -16.01 -18.88 -10.85
N THR A 456 -17.33 -18.69 -10.69
CA THR A 456 -18.02 -17.48 -11.16
C THR A 456 -18.82 -16.77 -10.06
N HIS A 457 -19.08 -15.48 -10.26
CA HIS A 457 -19.97 -14.66 -9.44
C HIS A 457 -20.89 -13.76 -10.29
N SER A 458 -22.05 -13.38 -9.75
CA SER A 458 -23.10 -12.67 -10.50
C SER A 458 -23.11 -11.14 -10.28
N PHE A 459 -22.24 -10.59 -9.42
CA PHE A 459 -22.28 -9.17 -9.03
C PHE A 459 -21.95 -8.14 -10.13
N GLN A 460 -21.36 -8.55 -11.25
CA GLN A 460 -20.99 -7.65 -12.36
C GLN A 460 -20.24 -6.40 -11.89
N LEU A 461 -19.09 -6.59 -11.23
CA LEU A 461 -18.36 -5.50 -10.60
C LEU A 461 -17.50 -4.74 -11.63
N LYS A 462 -17.20 -3.49 -11.29
CA LYS A 462 -16.19 -2.66 -11.95
C LYS A 462 -15.42 -1.88 -10.90
N SER A 463 -14.10 -1.77 -11.04
CA SER A 463 -13.30 -0.86 -10.20
C SER A 463 -13.66 0.59 -10.52
N ALA A 464 -13.79 1.43 -9.49
CA ALA A 464 -13.98 2.87 -9.64
C ALA A 464 -12.74 3.56 -10.21
N TYR A 465 -11.56 2.99 -9.95
CA TYR A 465 -10.29 3.45 -10.47
C TYR A 465 -9.86 2.57 -11.64
N ASP A 466 -9.72 3.18 -12.81
CA ASP A 466 -9.03 2.53 -13.94
C ASP A 466 -7.53 2.48 -13.66
N SER A 467 -6.84 1.52 -14.27
CA SER A 467 -5.42 1.22 -14.08
C SER A 467 -4.47 2.41 -14.32
N ASN A 468 -4.92 3.41 -15.06
CA ASN A 468 -4.14 4.61 -15.38
C ASN A 468 -4.40 5.81 -14.45
N LEU A 469 -5.39 5.76 -13.56
CA LEU A 469 -5.78 6.93 -12.75
C LEU A 469 -4.88 7.11 -11.52
N MET A 470 -4.55 6.02 -10.83
CA MET A 470 -3.62 6.02 -9.71
C MET A 470 -2.50 5.02 -9.99
N PRO A 471 -1.22 5.44 -9.99
CA PRO A 471 -0.09 4.54 -10.26
C PRO A 471 0.17 3.57 -9.09
N TYR A 472 -0.26 3.94 -7.88
CA TYR A 472 -0.10 3.16 -6.66
C TYR A 472 -1.12 3.60 -5.61
N THR A 473 -1.50 2.67 -4.75
CA THR A 473 -2.32 2.94 -3.56
C THR A 473 -1.50 2.68 -2.30
N ASN A 474 -0.62 1.67 -2.30
CA ASN A 474 0.44 1.51 -1.30
C ASN A 474 1.78 2.04 -1.85
N TYR A 475 2.47 2.86 -1.06
CA TYR A 475 3.72 3.52 -1.42
C TYR A 475 4.74 3.39 -0.30
N THR A 476 5.50 2.28 -0.29
CA THR A 476 6.65 2.08 0.59
C THR A 476 7.95 2.16 -0.19
N TYR A 477 9.08 2.12 0.49
CA TYR A 477 10.38 2.06 -0.20
C TYR A 477 10.50 0.81 -1.09
N ASP A 478 10.21 -0.37 -0.52
CA ASP A 478 10.41 -1.67 -1.18
C ASP A 478 9.28 -2.03 -2.17
N PHE A 479 8.06 -1.51 -1.95
CA PHE A 479 6.90 -1.84 -2.79
C PHE A 479 6.06 -0.60 -3.10
N LYS A 480 5.67 -0.47 -4.37
CA LYS A 480 4.74 0.57 -4.86
C LYS A 480 3.78 -0.09 -5.84
N GLY A 481 2.49 -0.05 -5.56
CA GLY A 481 1.49 -0.71 -6.40
C GLY A 481 0.06 -0.42 -6.00
N VAL A 482 -0.87 -0.72 -6.90
CA VAL A 482 -2.31 -0.64 -6.64
C VAL A 482 -2.73 -1.96 -6.01
N ILE A 483 -3.11 -1.92 -4.73
CA ILE A 483 -3.60 -3.07 -3.98
C ILE A 483 -4.91 -2.79 -3.23
N ASP A 484 -5.35 -1.53 -3.23
CA ASP A 484 -6.61 -1.06 -2.63
C ASP A 484 -7.62 -0.75 -3.72
N TYR A 485 -8.88 -1.13 -3.51
CA TYR A 485 -9.91 -1.03 -4.54
C TYR A 485 -11.26 -0.61 -3.98
N ILE A 486 -12.01 0.14 -4.79
CA ILE A 486 -13.45 0.36 -4.65
C ILE A 486 -14.11 -0.27 -5.87
N PHE A 487 -14.71 -1.44 -5.70
CA PHE A 487 -15.56 -2.09 -6.70
C PHE A 487 -17.02 -1.73 -6.49
N PHE A 488 -17.78 -1.62 -7.57
CA PHE A 488 -19.22 -1.35 -7.52
C PHE A 488 -19.98 -2.16 -8.58
N SER A 489 -21.26 -2.46 -8.34
CA SER A 489 -22.14 -3.09 -9.33
C SER A 489 -22.38 -2.18 -10.54
N LYS A 490 -21.76 -2.51 -11.68
CA LYS A 490 -21.81 -1.66 -12.90
C LYS A 490 -23.18 -1.60 -13.57
N THR A 491 -24.09 -2.51 -13.21
CA THR A 491 -25.48 -2.53 -13.67
C THR A 491 -26.35 -1.51 -12.95
N HIS A 492 -25.98 -1.12 -11.72
CA HIS A 492 -26.79 -0.23 -10.87
C HIS A 492 -26.16 1.13 -10.70
N MET A 493 -24.83 1.21 -10.75
CA MET A 493 -24.09 2.44 -10.45
C MET A 493 -23.19 2.87 -11.60
N SER A 494 -22.92 4.17 -11.67
CA SER A 494 -21.85 4.73 -12.50
C SER A 494 -20.94 5.63 -11.65
N VAL A 495 -19.72 5.87 -12.12
CA VAL A 495 -18.74 6.72 -11.42
C VAL A 495 -18.77 8.12 -12.03
N LEU A 496 -19.05 9.13 -11.22
CA LEU A 496 -19.05 10.53 -11.65
C LEU A 496 -17.64 11.13 -11.57
N GLY A 497 -16.88 10.77 -10.56
CA GLY A 497 -15.51 11.22 -10.39
C GLY A 497 -14.79 10.51 -9.26
N VAL A 498 -13.47 10.70 -9.23
CA VAL A 498 -12.58 10.10 -8.23
C VAL A 498 -11.52 11.10 -7.77
N MET A 499 -10.97 10.91 -6.58
CA MET A 499 -9.80 11.66 -6.11
C MET A 499 -8.53 11.11 -6.76
N GLY A 500 -7.83 11.95 -7.52
CA GLY A 500 -6.58 11.61 -8.19
C GLY A 500 -5.41 11.39 -7.23
N PRO A 501 -4.23 11.01 -7.77
CA PRO A 501 -3.05 10.74 -6.96
C PRO A 501 -2.46 12.02 -6.37
N LEU A 502 -1.66 11.87 -5.31
CA LEU A 502 -0.77 12.93 -4.87
C LEU A 502 0.22 13.29 -5.99
N ASN A 503 0.60 14.56 -6.09
CA ASN A 503 1.49 15.00 -7.17
C ASN A 503 2.87 14.32 -7.07
N SER A 504 3.20 13.48 -8.06
CA SER A 504 4.47 12.76 -8.13
C SER A 504 5.71 13.67 -8.15
N HIS A 505 5.62 14.87 -8.74
CA HIS A 505 6.73 15.82 -8.72
C HIS A 505 6.98 16.33 -7.31
N TRP A 506 5.93 16.58 -6.52
CA TRP A 506 6.09 17.00 -5.12
C TRP A 506 6.81 15.94 -4.28
N LEU A 507 6.51 14.64 -4.49
CA LEU A 507 7.23 13.54 -3.86
C LEU A 507 8.71 13.53 -4.25
N ILE A 508 9.02 13.73 -5.53
CA ILE A 508 10.41 13.77 -6.05
C ILE A 508 11.17 14.97 -5.49
N ASP A 509 10.57 16.17 -5.54
CA ASP A 509 11.17 17.42 -5.08
C ASP A 509 11.47 17.37 -3.57
N ASN A 510 10.63 16.68 -2.80
CA ASN A 510 10.81 16.45 -1.37
C ASN A 510 11.65 15.20 -1.03
N SER A 511 12.17 14.48 -2.03
CA SER A 511 12.95 13.25 -1.85
C SER A 511 12.21 12.17 -1.02
N ILE A 512 10.88 12.09 -1.17
CA ILE A 512 10.04 11.10 -0.49
C ILE A 512 10.05 9.82 -1.33
N THR A 513 10.68 8.78 -0.80
CA THR A 513 10.84 7.48 -1.49
C THR A 513 9.92 6.38 -0.98
N GLY A 514 9.23 6.64 0.14
CA GLY A 514 8.25 5.75 0.77
C GLY A 514 7.45 6.51 1.85
N CYS A 515 6.31 5.94 2.21
CA CYS A 515 5.40 6.40 3.26
C CYS A 515 5.27 5.31 4.35
N PRO A 516 4.90 5.65 5.60
CA PRO A 516 4.52 6.99 6.08
C PRO A 516 5.67 7.99 6.05
N HIS A 517 5.30 9.27 6.11
CA HIS A 517 6.18 10.43 6.12
C HIS A 517 5.59 11.44 7.13
N PRO A 518 6.37 12.39 7.69
CA PRO A 518 5.84 13.46 8.53
C PRO A 518 4.56 14.17 8.04
N HIS A 519 4.36 14.22 6.72
CA HIS A 519 3.18 14.82 6.07
C HIS A 519 2.18 13.80 5.51
N ILE A 520 2.49 12.50 5.53
CA ILE A 520 1.66 11.42 4.98
C ILE A 520 1.55 10.31 6.03
N PRO A 521 0.40 10.16 6.72
CA PRO A 521 0.34 9.41 7.97
C PRO A 521 0.12 7.90 7.83
N SER A 522 -0.06 7.40 6.60
CA SER A 522 -0.17 5.97 6.27
C SER A 522 0.76 5.66 5.09
N ASP A 523 1.16 4.40 4.94
CA ASP A 523 1.80 3.89 3.72
C ASP A 523 0.83 3.68 2.56
N HIS A 524 -0.47 3.75 2.82
CA HIS A 524 -1.50 3.79 1.79
C HIS A 524 -1.99 5.22 1.54
N PHE A 525 -2.43 5.50 0.31
CA PHE A 525 -3.20 6.68 -0.06
C PHE A 525 -4.69 6.32 -0.07
N SER A 526 -5.54 7.21 0.43
CA SER A 526 -6.99 6.99 0.43
C SER A 526 -7.54 6.94 -0.99
N LEU A 527 -8.55 6.10 -1.23
CA LEU A 527 -9.38 6.15 -2.43
C LEU A 527 -10.66 6.87 -2.07
N LEU A 528 -11.09 7.82 -2.91
CA LEU A 528 -12.40 8.46 -2.81
C LEU A 528 -13.08 8.43 -4.17
N ALA A 529 -14.30 7.90 -4.25
CA ALA A 529 -15.08 7.84 -5.47
C ALA A 529 -16.49 8.40 -5.25
N GLN A 530 -17.01 9.16 -6.21
CA GLN A 530 -18.41 9.58 -6.24
C GLN A 530 -19.19 8.65 -7.17
N LEU A 531 -20.16 7.95 -6.60
CA LEU A 531 -21.02 7.01 -7.29
C LEU A 531 -22.41 7.59 -7.50
N GLU A 532 -22.98 7.31 -8.66
CA GLU A 532 -24.36 7.61 -9.03
C GLU A 532 -25.14 6.29 -9.09
N LEU A 533 -26.06 6.11 -8.14
CA LEU A 533 -26.96 4.95 -8.05
C LEU A 533 -28.25 5.22 -8.82
N HIS A 534 -28.52 4.38 -9.79
CA HIS A 534 -29.76 4.38 -10.57
C HIS A 534 -30.82 3.53 -9.86
N PRO A 535 -32.08 3.96 -9.87
CA PRO A 535 -33.18 3.14 -9.35
C PRO A 535 -33.32 1.87 -10.21
N PRO A 536 -33.81 0.75 -9.65
CA PRO A 536 -34.10 -0.45 -10.41
C PRO A 536 -35.06 -0.11 -11.56
N LEU A 537 -34.74 -0.60 -12.77
CA LEU A 537 -35.61 -0.43 -13.93
C LEU A 537 -36.96 -1.09 -13.62
N PRO A 538 -38.10 -0.44 -13.92
CA PRO A 538 -39.39 -1.08 -13.76
C PRO A 538 -39.41 -2.36 -14.61
N HIS A 539 -39.74 -3.49 -14.00
CA HIS A 539 -39.95 -4.75 -14.72
C HIS A 539 -40.91 -4.48 -15.90
N PRO A 540 -40.61 -4.94 -17.13
CA PRO A 540 -41.61 -4.92 -18.18
C PRO A 540 -42.81 -5.73 -17.71
N LEU A 541 -43.97 -5.09 -17.66
CA LEU A 541 -45.27 -5.69 -17.33
C LEU A 541 -45.63 -6.85 -18.27
#